data_AF-A0A2V5JBK9-F1
#
_entry.id   AF-A0A2V5JBK9-F1
#
_cell.length_a   1.000
_cell.length_b   1.000
_cell.length_c   1.000
_cell.angle_alpha   90.00
_cell.angle_beta   90.00
_cell.angle_gamma   90.00
#
_symmetry.space_group_name_H-M   'P 1'
#
loop_
_entity.id
_entity.type
_entity.pdbx_description
1 polymer ?
#
loop_
_entity_poly.entity_id
_entity_poly.type
_entity_poly.pdbx_seq_one_letter_code
_entity_poly.pdbx_strand_id
1 'polypeptide(L)'
;MMMYERVLLFLCLVASCFSSPVQSTADDNVLARAEKAYQGIEWKPAFDECGSSRFNTLVEATRMAIQLTKPRRHPESTPGWNRFFLSDKHIKKREGWVAQAGGSHLAKVSKIMESVHQYPSKAKQGKDKFKIAYRCRDTLAICKSVPGAAAVTAQPSRGQSEKWEVYLCDRFWGTGHLKDKRHKNSPQDLETLRSFEHVIVHELLHCDVVTGSNPKIIDKKAVLPSWPTEVDVYGASRCSEYAWLYADKQKANFMVKENADNYAWFYTNNWFNDEWKWHDDGERR
;
A
#
# COMPACT_ATOMS: atom_id res chain seq x y z
N MET A 1 63.95 34.96 50.32
CA MET A 1 64.31 35.13 48.90
C MET A 1 63.06 34.81 48.08
N MET A 2 62.43 35.87 47.52
CA MET A 2 61.55 35.92 46.32
C MET A 2 60.45 34.87 46.12
N MET A 3 59.25 35.11 45.57
CA MET A 3 58.41 36.27 45.20
C MET A 3 57.29 35.65 44.30
N TYR A 4 56.05 36.15 44.42
CA TYR A 4 55.00 36.23 43.38
C TYR A 4 54.06 35.05 43.05
N GLU A 5 52.79 35.27 43.42
CA GLU A 5 51.56 35.25 42.61
C GLU A 5 51.61 34.71 41.17
N ARG A 6 50.59 33.89 40.81
CA ARG A 6 49.71 34.18 39.66
C ARG A 6 48.42 33.34 39.67
N VAL A 7 47.33 34.08 39.72
CA VAL A 7 45.94 33.71 39.42
C VAL A 7 45.81 33.23 37.97
N LEU A 8 45.07 32.15 37.73
CA LEU A 8 44.42 31.88 36.44
C LEU A 8 43.15 31.03 36.65
N LEU A 9 42.05 31.76 36.83
CA LEU A 9 40.69 31.32 36.53
C LEU A 9 40.56 31.12 35.01
N PHE A 10 40.13 29.95 34.55
CA PHE A 10 39.42 29.84 33.28
C PHE A 10 38.32 28.78 33.35
N LEU A 11 37.10 29.32 33.45
CA LEU A 11 35.78 28.77 33.15
C LEU A 11 35.77 27.47 32.30
N CYS A 12 35.38 26.35 32.91
CA CYS A 12 34.80 25.24 32.18
C CYS A 12 33.35 25.61 31.82
N LEU A 13 33.16 25.94 30.54
CA LEU A 13 31.88 26.13 29.88
C LEU A 13 30.93 24.97 30.17
N VAL A 14 29.78 25.32 30.74
CA VAL A 14 28.57 24.50 30.75
C VAL A 14 28.24 24.20 29.28
N ALA A 15 28.40 22.96 28.87
CA ALA A 15 27.86 22.45 27.62
C ALA A 15 26.34 22.39 27.75
N SER A 16 25.70 23.54 27.56
CA SER A 16 24.27 23.61 27.31
C SER A 16 24.01 22.88 25.99
N CYS A 17 23.49 21.66 26.09
CA CYS A 17 22.84 20.97 24.98
C CYS A 17 21.69 21.84 24.49
N PHE A 18 21.95 22.72 23.53
CA PHE A 18 20.92 23.32 22.70
C PHE A 18 20.37 22.23 21.79
N SER A 19 19.34 21.52 22.27
CA SER A 19 18.41 20.81 21.39
C SER A 19 17.87 21.81 20.38
N SER A 20 18.25 21.64 19.12
CA SER A 20 18.00 22.63 18.06
C SER A 20 16.50 22.77 17.77
N PRO A 21 15.91 23.99 17.79
CA PRO A 21 14.50 24.23 17.46
C PRO A 21 14.17 24.12 15.96
N VAL A 22 15.19 23.95 15.11
CA VAL A 22 15.05 23.93 13.65
C VAL A 22 14.36 22.66 13.15
N GLN A 23 14.52 21.52 13.84
CA GLN A 23 13.95 20.25 13.39
C GLN A 23 12.45 20.12 13.71
N SER A 24 12.02 20.62 14.87
CA SER A 24 10.59 20.64 15.27
C SER A 24 9.73 21.44 14.28
N THR A 25 10.18 22.63 13.88
CA THR A 25 9.42 23.49 12.96
C THR A 25 9.31 22.91 11.53
N ALA A 26 10.32 22.18 11.07
CA ALA A 26 10.30 21.53 9.76
C ALA A 26 9.32 20.35 9.73
N ASP A 27 9.30 19.53 10.78
CA ASP A 27 8.43 18.36 10.89
C ASP A 27 6.97 18.75 11.09
N ASP A 28 6.68 19.78 11.90
CA ASP A 28 5.31 20.33 12.07
C ASP A 28 4.75 20.85 10.74
N ASN A 29 5.60 21.42 9.89
CA ASN A 29 5.23 21.85 8.54
C ASN A 29 4.94 20.65 7.61
N VAL A 30 5.60 19.51 7.78
CA VAL A 30 5.27 18.29 7.02
C VAL A 30 3.91 17.74 7.45
N LEU A 31 3.64 17.67 8.76
CA LEU A 31 2.35 17.21 9.29
C LEU A 31 1.19 18.04 8.75
N ALA A 32 1.26 19.37 8.87
CA ALA A 32 0.20 20.26 8.39
C ALA A 32 -0.06 20.12 6.88
N ARG A 33 1.01 19.94 6.08
CA ARG A 33 0.91 19.68 4.64
C ARG A 33 0.25 18.33 4.35
N ALA A 34 0.62 17.29 5.09
CA ALA A 34 0.06 15.95 4.94
C ALA A 34 -1.43 15.91 5.30
N GLU A 35 -1.83 16.55 6.41
CA GLU A 35 -3.24 16.64 6.83
C GLU A 35 -4.11 17.39 5.82
N LYS A 36 -3.57 18.45 5.21
CA LYS A 36 -4.26 19.21 4.17
C LYS A 36 -4.41 18.40 2.87
N ALA A 37 -3.35 17.69 2.47
CA ALA A 37 -3.30 16.97 1.19
C ALA A 37 -4.01 15.60 1.23
N TYR A 38 -4.00 14.93 2.38
CA TYR A 38 -4.47 13.56 2.54
C TYR A 38 -5.49 13.47 3.68
N GLN A 39 -6.68 14.01 3.41
CA GLN A 39 -7.74 14.16 4.41
C GLN A 39 -8.31 12.82 4.92
N GLY A 40 -8.15 11.74 4.15
CA GLY A 40 -8.55 10.37 4.55
C GLY A 40 -7.61 9.70 5.54
N ILE A 41 -6.45 10.30 5.79
CA ILE A 41 -5.44 9.76 6.69
C ILE A 41 -5.40 10.59 7.98
N GLU A 42 -5.34 9.91 9.12
CA GLU A 42 -5.05 10.51 10.41
C GLU A 42 -3.55 10.39 10.69
N TRP A 43 -2.84 11.50 10.54
CA TRP A 43 -1.37 11.52 10.58
C TRP A 43 -0.77 11.60 11.97
N LYS A 44 -1.51 12.12 12.96
CA LYS A 44 -0.99 12.36 14.30
C LYS A 44 -0.41 11.09 14.97
N PRO A 45 -1.05 9.91 14.91
CA PRO A 45 -0.45 8.68 15.43
C PRO A 45 0.92 8.37 14.82
N ALA A 46 1.05 8.42 13.49
CA ALA A 46 2.32 8.19 12.82
C ALA A 46 3.37 9.25 13.16
N PHE A 47 2.98 10.52 13.25
CA PHE A 47 3.87 11.61 13.63
C PHE A 47 4.49 11.38 15.01
N ASP A 48 3.68 10.92 15.99
CA ASP A 48 4.13 10.67 17.36
C ASP A 48 4.92 9.37 17.53
N GLU A 49 4.72 8.41 16.62
CA GLU A 49 5.23 7.04 16.78
C GLU A 49 6.45 6.72 15.92
N CYS A 50 6.53 7.22 14.68
CA CYS A 50 7.51 6.77 13.69
C CYS A 50 8.87 7.46 13.84
N GLY A 51 8.91 8.63 14.46
CA GLY A 51 10.04 9.57 14.37
C GLY A 51 10.11 10.24 12.99
N SER A 52 10.77 11.40 12.91
CA SER A 52 10.71 12.31 11.76
C SER A 52 11.08 11.67 10.43
N SER A 53 12.15 10.88 10.39
CA SER A 53 12.63 10.25 9.15
C SER A 53 11.59 9.27 8.58
N ARG A 54 11.09 8.34 9.39
CA ARG A 54 10.08 7.36 8.96
C ARG A 54 8.74 8.02 8.65
N PHE A 55 8.37 9.05 9.41
CA PHE A 55 7.16 9.84 9.14
C PHE A 55 7.23 10.52 7.76
N ASN A 56 8.34 11.19 7.45
CA ASN A 56 8.53 11.84 6.15
C ASN A 56 8.52 10.83 4.99
N THR A 57 9.15 9.66 5.17
CA THR A 57 9.07 8.54 4.22
C THR A 57 7.64 8.08 4.01
N LEU A 58 6.84 7.94 5.06
CA LEU A 58 5.45 7.48 4.98
C LEU A 58 4.54 8.49 4.26
N VAL A 59 4.73 9.79 4.51
CA VAL A 59 4.02 10.86 3.79
C VAL A 59 4.33 10.82 2.29
N GLU A 60 5.61 10.68 1.93
CA GLU A 60 6.03 10.54 0.54
C GLU A 60 5.53 9.24 -0.11
N ALA A 61 5.57 8.13 0.62
CA ALA A 61 5.05 6.85 0.14
C ALA A 61 3.54 6.91 -0.09
N THR A 62 2.79 7.62 0.76
CA THR A 62 1.35 7.83 0.55
C THR A 62 1.08 8.69 -0.69
N ARG A 63 1.86 9.76 -0.90
CA ARG A 63 1.80 10.56 -2.14
C ARG A 63 2.03 9.70 -3.37
N MET A 64 3.06 8.86 -3.33
CA MET A 64 3.44 7.98 -4.44
C MET A 64 2.42 6.85 -4.64
N ALA A 65 1.78 6.33 -3.58
CA ALA A 65 0.69 5.37 -3.68
C ALA A 65 -0.53 5.95 -4.44
N ILE A 66 -0.84 7.23 -4.25
CA ILE A 66 -1.89 7.93 -5.01
C ILE A 66 -1.49 8.05 -6.50
N GLN A 67 -0.21 8.25 -6.80
CA GLN A 67 0.28 8.26 -8.18
C GLN A 67 0.24 6.85 -8.81
N LEU A 68 0.63 5.83 -8.06
CA LEU A 68 0.58 4.42 -8.45
C LEU A 68 -0.84 3.99 -8.81
N THR A 69 -1.83 4.49 -8.08
CA THR A 69 -3.25 4.15 -8.25
C THR A 69 -4.02 5.06 -9.20
N LYS A 70 -3.33 5.93 -9.96
CA LYS A 70 -3.98 6.85 -10.89
C LYS A 70 -5.00 6.12 -11.79
N PRO A 71 -6.25 6.59 -11.88
CA PRO A 71 -7.30 5.90 -12.62
C PRO A 71 -6.93 5.74 -14.09
N ARG A 72 -7.28 4.58 -14.64
CA ARG A 72 -7.17 4.28 -16.06
C ARG A 72 -8.58 4.19 -16.63
N ARG A 73 -8.81 4.75 -17.81
CA ARG A 73 -10.13 4.76 -18.47
C ARG A 73 -10.60 3.34 -18.84
N HIS A 74 -9.65 2.49 -19.22
CA HIS A 74 -9.86 1.11 -19.63
C HIS A 74 -8.89 0.19 -18.86
N PRO A 75 -9.11 -0.04 -17.55
CA PRO A 75 -8.24 -0.94 -16.80
C PRO A 75 -8.21 -2.34 -17.44
N GLU A 76 -9.33 -2.82 -17.98
CA GLU A 76 -9.51 -4.12 -18.61
C GLU A 76 -8.64 -4.37 -19.86
N SER A 77 -8.13 -3.30 -20.46
CA SER A 77 -7.26 -3.37 -21.65
C SER A 77 -5.77 -3.30 -21.31
N THR A 78 -5.39 -3.34 -20.03
CA THR A 78 -3.99 -3.22 -19.60
C THR A 78 -3.30 -4.57 -19.43
N PRO A 79 -1.96 -4.65 -19.58
CA PRO A 79 -1.21 -5.86 -19.24
C PRO A 79 -1.43 -6.32 -17.80
N GLY A 80 -1.52 -5.38 -16.85
CA GLY A 80 -1.81 -5.69 -15.46
C GLY A 80 -3.16 -6.37 -15.27
N TRP A 81 -4.18 -5.99 -16.05
CA TRP A 81 -5.48 -6.68 -16.00
C TRP A 81 -5.37 -8.11 -16.51
N ASN A 82 -4.72 -8.31 -17.65
CA ASN A 82 -4.55 -9.65 -18.17
C ASN A 82 -3.78 -10.55 -17.19
N ARG A 83 -2.77 -10.00 -16.53
CA ARG A 83 -1.94 -10.73 -15.57
C ARG A 83 -2.66 -11.05 -14.26
N PHE A 84 -3.41 -10.10 -13.70
CA PHE A 84 -3.94 -10.19 -12.33
C PHE A 84 -5.45 -10.30 -12.23
N PHE A 85 -6.18 -10.17 -13.33
CA PHE A 85 -7.64 -10.36 -13.41
C PHE A 85 -8.05 -11.29 -14.56
N LEU A 86 -7.15 -11.61 -15.51
CA LEU A 86 -7.42 -12.31 -16.77
C LEU A 86 -8.31 -11.51 -17.71
N SER A 87 -7.81 -11.20 -18.91
CA SER A 87 -8.56 -10.44 -19.90
C SER A 87 -9.62 -11.29 -20.61
N ASP A 88 -10.74 -10.66 -20.98
CA ASP A 88 -11.83 -11.29 -21.72
C ASP A 88 -11.39 -11.84 -23.10
N LYS A 89 -10.22 -11.44 -23.62
CA LYS A 89 -9.65 -12.02 -24.86
C LYS A 89 -9.40 -13.54 -24.76
N HIS A 90 -9.23 -14.08 -23.55
CA HIS A 90 -8.98 -15.50 -23.30
C HIS A 90 -10.23 -16.28 -22.90
N ILE A 91 -11.39 -15.61 -22.86
CA ILE A 91 -12.58 -16.10 -22.17
C ILE A 91 -13.75 -16.19 -23.14
N LYS A 92 -14.68 -17.14 -22.92
CA LYS A 92 -15.93 -17.18 -23.68
C LYS A 92 -16.75 -15.92 -23.42
N LYS A 93 -17.45 -15.41 -24.46
CA LYS A 93 -18.21 -14.15 -24.48
C LYS A 93 -19.22 -13.91 -23.33
N ARG A 94 -19.50 -14.85 -22.43
CA ARG A 94 -20.41 -14.67 -21.27
C ARG A 94 -19.79 -15.04 -19.91
N GLU A 95 -18.52 -15.43 -19.91
CA GLU A 95 -17.80 -15.92 -18.73
C GLU A 95 -16.72 -14.92 -18.28
N GLY A 96 -16.69 -13.73 -18.92
CA GLY A 96 -15.71 -12.67 -18.74
C GLY A 96 -16.26 -11.47 -17.96
N TRP A 97 -15.36 -10.56 -17.61
CA TRP A 97 -15.61 -9.40 -16.77
C TRP A 97 -16.58 -8.39 -17.37
N VAL A 98 -16.48 -8.16 -18.68
CA VAL A 98 -17.30 -7.17 -19.39
C VAL A 98 -18.69 -7.73 -19.66
N ALA A 99 -18.77 -9.02 -20.02
CA ALA A 99 -19.99 -9.59 -20.55
C ALA A 99 -20.86 -10.32 -19.51
N GLN A 100 -20.29 -10.81 -18.40
CA GLN A 100 -21.05 -11.50 -17.38
C GLN A 100 -21.84 -10.53 -16.49
N ALA A 101 -23.13 -10.83 -16.25
CA ALA A 101 -24.04 -10.04 -15.43
C ALA A 101 -24.05 -8.53 -15.80
N GLY A 102 -24.02 -8.23 -17.10
CA GLY A 102 -24.06 -6.85 -17.62
C GLY A 102 -22.86 -5.98 -17.25
N GLY A 103 -21.69 -6.58 -17.02
CA GLY A 103 -20.47 -5.86 -16.61
C GLY A 103 -20.44 -5.49 -15.12
N SER A 104 -21.34 -6.06 -14.30
CA SER A 104 -21.42 -5.74 -12.86
C SER A 104 -20.15 -6.11 -12.08
N HIS A 105 -19.39 -7.12 -12.50
CA HIS A 105 -18.11 -7.45 -11.89
C HIS A 105 -17.05 -6.39 -12.20
N LEU A 106 -16.88 -6.02 -13.47
CA LEU A 106 -15.97 -4.94 -13.87
C LEU A 106 -16.33 -3.62 -13.16
N ALA A 107 -17.62 -3.25 -13.14
CA ALA A 107 -18.07 -2.03 -12.47
C ALA A 107 -17.71 -2.00 -10.97
N LYS A 108 -17.83 -3.14 -10.27
CA LYS A 108 -17.40 -3.26 -8.86
C LYS A 108 -15.90 -3.06 -8.71
N VAL A 109 -15.10 -3.74 -9.54
CA VAL A 109 -13.64 -3.62 -9.54
C VAL A 109 -13.21 -2.18 -9.82
N SER A 110 -13.78 -1.53 -10.84
CA SER A 110 -13.47 -0.14 -11.18
C SER A 110 -13.86 0.83 -10.07
N LYS A 111 -14.99 0.61 -9.38
CA LYS A 111 -15.38 1.44 -8.22
C LYS A 111 -14.41 1.29 -7.06
N ILE A 112 -13.92 0.08 -6.78
CA ILE A 112 -12.89 -0.15 -5.77
C ILE A 112 -11.61 0.60 -6.16
N MET A 113 -11.16 0.46 -7.42
CA MET A 113 -9.95 1.11 -7.91
C MET A 113 -10.02 2.65 -7.80
N GLU A 114 -11.16 3.24 -8.16
CA GLU A 114 -11.40 4.67 -8.02
C GLU A 114 -11.38 5.09 -6.53
N SER A 115 -11.98 4.28 -5.66
CA SER A 115 -12.07 4.60 -4.23
C SER A 115 -10.69 4.56 -3.56
N VAL A 116 -9.85 3.57 -3.89
CA VAL A 116 -8.47 3.48 -3.38
C VAL A 116 -7.64 4.69 -3.81
N HIS A 117 -7.80 5.15 -5.06
CA HIS A 117 -7.14 6.35 -5.54
C HIS A 117 -7.61 7.62 -4.83
N GLN A 118 -8.93 7.81 -4.72
CA GLN A 118 -9.50 9.06 -4.22
C GLN A 118 -9.45 9.18 -2.70
N TYR A 119 -9.65 8.08 -1.97
CA TYR A 119 -9.92 8.12 -0.54
C TYR A 119 -8.83 8.83 0.28
N PRO A 120 -7.51 8.56 0.07
CA PRO A 120 -6.48 9.26 0.82
C PRO A 120 -6.61 10.79 0.73
N SER A 121 -6.93 11.34 -0.45
CA SER A 121 -7.02 12.79 -0.67
C SER A 121 -8.41 13.39 -0.39
N LYS A 122 -9.49 12.64 -0.64
CA LYS A 122 -10.86 13.16 -0.71
C LYS A 122 -11.82 12.35 0.16
N ALA A 123 -11.43 11.99 1.38
CA ALA A 123 -12.28 11.28 2.35
C ALA A 123 -13.77 11.62 2.14
N LYS A 124 -14.62 10.60 1.95
CA LYS A 124 -16.03 10.81 1.54
C LYS A 124 -16.66 11.88 2.45
N GLN A 125 -16.99 13.04 1.88
CA GLN A 125 -17.64 14.11 2.62
C GLN A 125 -19.08 13.68 2.94
N GLY A 126 -19.32 13.26 4.19
CA GLY A 126 -20.64 12.93 4.71
C GLY A 126 -20.74 11.57 5.40
N LYS A 127 -21.39 11.59 6.58
CA LYS A 127 -21.73 10.53 7.55
C LYS A 127 -20.66 9.58 8.08
N ASP A 128 -19.47 9.52 7.50
CA ASP A 128 -18.41 8.65 8.00
C ASP A 128 -17.13 9.45 8.31
N LYS A 129 -16.96 9.80 9.59
CA LYS A 129 -15.75 10.44 10.18
C LYS A 129 -14.51 9.53 10.16
N PHE A 130 -14.62 8.34 9.57
CA PHE A 130 -13.64 7.28 9.65
C PHE A 130 -12.44 7.66 8.79
N LYS A 131 -11.30 7.88 9.45
CA LYS A 131 -9.99 8.02 8.83
C LYS A 131 -9.20 6.73 9.04
N ILE A 132 -8.16 6.57 8.24
CA ILE A 132 -7.16 5.51 8.42
C ILE A 132 -5.97 6.11 9.18
N ALA A 133 -5.59 5.48 10.29
CA ALA A 133 -4.40 5.85 11.03
C ALA A 133 -3.27 4.88 10.70
N TYR A 134 -2.10 5.41 10.36
CA TYR A 134 -0.88 4.60 10.31
C TYR A 134 -0.25 4.52 11.70
N ARG A 135 0.15 3.32 12.10
CA ARG A 135 0.75 3.02 13.42
C ARG A 135 2.17 2.50 13.21
N CYS A 136 3.13 3.08 13.92
CA CYS A 136 4.52 2.63 13.89
C CYS A 136 4.92 1.88 15.16
N ARG A 137 4.09 1.95 16.22
CA ARG A 137 4.23 1.13 17.41
C ARG A 137 3.20 0.02 17.39
N ASP A 138 3.67 -1.21 17.40
CA ASP A 138 2.82 -2.40 17.51
C ASP A 138 2.46 -2.67 18.98
N THR A 139 1.61 -1.81 19.55
CA THR A 139 1.16 -1.92 20.94
C THR A 139 0.29 -3.16 21.19
N LEU A 140 -0.26 -3.75 20.14
CA LEU A 140 -1.16 -4.91 20.18
C LEU A 140 -0.46 -6.22 19.78
N ALA A 141 0.85 -6.20 19.52
CA ALA A 141 1.62 -7.35 19.02
C ALA A 141 1.04 -7.96 17.71
N ILE A 142 0.33 -7.18 16.90
CA ILE A 142 -0.29 -7.58 15.63
C ILE A 142 0.77 -7.93 14.58
N CYS A 143 1.86 -7.16 14.49
CA CYS A 143 2.96 -7.50 13.59
C CYS A 143 3.66 -8.80 13.98
N LYS A 144 3.63 -9.16 15.27
CA LYS A 144 4.20 -10.43 15.77
C LYS A 144 3.26 -11.62 15.51
N SER A 145 1.95 -11.40 15.47
CA SER A 145 0.97 -12.46 15.18
C SER A 145 0.93 -12.84 13.71
N VAL A 146 1.47 -12.01 12.81
CA VAL A 146 1.65 -12.28 11.38
C VAL A 146 3.14 -12.22 10.99
N PRO A 147 3.91 -13.29 11.27
CA PRO A 147 5.36 -13.30 11.03
C PRO A 147 5.70 -12.95 9.58
N GLY A 148 6.60 -11.97 9.40
CA GLY A 148 7.07 -11.56 8.08
C GLY A 148 6.12 -10.63 7.32
N ALA A 149 5.02 -10.17 7.92
CA ALA A 149 4.17 -9.13 7.34
C ALA A 149 4.95 -7.81 7.19
N ALA A 150 4.71 -7.10 6.10
CA ALA A 150 5.19 -5.73 5.94
C ALA A 150 4.29 -4.76 6.71
N ALA A 151 2.98 -4.91 6.60
CA ALA A 151 2.01 -4.19 7.37
C ALA A 151 0.81 -5.10 7.69
N VAL A 152 -0.04 -4.67 8.61
CA VAL A 152 -1.29 -5.36 8.93
C VAL A 152 -2.39 -4.33 9.19
N THR A 153 -3.54 -4.52 8.55
CA THR A 153 -4.74 -3.72 8.79
C THR A 153 -5.59 -4.28 9.92
N ALA A 154 -5.89 -3.46 10.92
CA ALA A 154 -6.82 -3.74 12.00
C ALA A 154 -8.16 -3.03 11.78
N GLN A 155 -9.24 -3.80 11.86
CA GLN A 155 -10.60 -3.25 11.77
C GLN A 155 -10.98 -2.55 13.09
N PRO A 156 -11.75 -1.46 13.05
CA PRO A 156 -12.25 -0.81 14.27
C PRO A 156 -13.04 -1.81 15.13
N SER A 157 -12.66 -1.93 16.40
CA SER A 157 -13.41 -2.74 17.37
C SER A 157 -14.73 -2.03 17.71
N ARG A 158 -15.84 -2.77 17.80
CA ARG A 158 -17.12 -2.19 18.25
C ARG A 158 -16.93 -1.58 19.64
N GLY A 159 -17.04 -0.24 19.74
CA GLY A 159 -16.94 0.50 21.00
C GLY A 159 -15.56 1.07 21.37
N GLN A 160 -14.51 0.84 20.57
CA GLN A 160 -13.20 1.47 20.74
C GLN A 160 -12.76 2.08 19.41
N SER A 161 -12.63 3.41 19.38
CA SER A 161 -12.24 4.26 18.25
C SER A 161 -12.77 3.83 16.88
N GLU A 162 -13.65 4.66 16.31
CA GLU A 162 -14.20 4.57 14.94
C GLU A 162 -13.12 4.73 13.84
N LYS A 163 -12.03 3.96 13.89
CA LYS A 163 -10.81 4.17 13.11
C LYS A 163 -10.27 2.85 12.58
N TRP A 164 -9.92 2.87 11.31
CA TRP A 164 -9.13 1.82 10.69
C TRP A 164 -7.67 2.09 10.99
N GLU A 165 -6.93 1.06 11.40
CA GLU A 165 -5.51 1.21 11.73
C GLU A 165 -4.68 0.31 10.83
N VAL A 166 -3.60 0.86 10.29
CA VAL A 166 -2.61 0.10 9.52
C VAL A 166 -1.30 0.12 10.30
N TYR A 167 -0.93 -1.04 10.82
CA TYR A 167 0.29 -1.25 11.58
C TYR A 167 1.47 -1.51 10.63
N LEU A 168 2.45 -0.62 10.61
CA LEU A 168 3.64 -0.70 9.76
C LEU A 168 4.72 -1.51 10.49
N CYS A 169 4.88 -2.77 10.12
CA CYS A 169 5.82 -3.69 10.74
C CYS A 169 7.26 -3.42 10.30
N ASP A 170 8.24 -4.02 11.00
CA ASP A 170 9.67 -3.77 10.72
C ASP A 170 10.05 -4.04 9.25
N ARG A 171 9.44 -5.04 8.63
CA ARG A 171 9.69 -5.38 7.22
C ARG A 171 9.23 -4.28 6.26
N PHE A 172 8.21 -3.48 6.60
CA PHE A 172 7.80 -2.33 5.76
C PHE A 172 8.98 -1.43 5.45
N TRP A 173 9.76 -1.06 6.48
CA TRP A 173 10.86 -0.11 6.39
C TRP A 173 12.03 -0.59 5.51
N GLY A 174 12.11 -1.89 5.20
CA GLY A 174 13.09 -2.45 4.28
C GLY A 174 12.64 -2.53 2.82
N THR A 175 11.42 -2.13 2.46
CA THR A 175 10.88 -2.31 1.10
C THR A 175 11.38 -1.29 0.07
N GLY A 176 11.58 -0.02 0.49
CA GLY A 176 12.02 1.07 -0.37
C GLY A 176 10.91 1.65 -1.27
N HIS A 177 11.13 2.84 -1.84
CA HIS A 177 10.15 3.46 -2.74
C HIS A 177 10.14 2.83 -4.12
N LEU A 178 8.98 2.91 -4.77
CA LEU A 178 8.76 2.53 -6.17
C LEU A 178 9.74 3.23 -7.12
N LYS A 179 9.94 4.54 -6.94
CA LYS A 179 10.83 5.37 -7.78
C LYS A 179 12.31 5.02 -7.64
N ASP A 180 12.70 4.33 -6.56
CA ASP A 180 14.08 3.96 -6.29
C ASP A 180 14.45 2.60 -6.90
N LYS A 181 13.49 1.90 -7.51
CA LYS A 181 13.74 0.69 -8.29
C LYS A 181 14.34 1.12 -9.65
N ARG A 182 15.67 1.12 -9.76
CA ARG A 182 16.40 1.75 -10.89
C ARG A 182 16.75 0.80 -12.03
N HIS A 183 16.84 -0.50 -11.77
CA HIS A 183 17.16 -1.47 -12.81
C HIS A 183 15.92 -1.73 -13.65
N LYS A 184 16.03 -1.62 -14.98
CA LYS A 184 15.03 -2.12 -15.92
C LYS A 184 14.95 -3.63 -15.74
N ASN A 185 14.13 -4.03 -14.80
CA ASN A 185 13.84 -5.42 -14.56
C ASN A 185 12.90 -5.93 -15.64
N SER A 186 12.70 -7.24 -15.66
CA SER A 186 11.74 -7.88 -16.55
C SER A 186 10.42 -8.12 -15.81
N PRO A 187 9.31 -8.39 -16.52
CA PRO A 187 8.06 -8.84 -15.90
C PRO A 187 8.21 -10.09 -15.03
N GLN A 188 9.26 -10.89 -15.24
CA GLN A 188 9.58 -12.07 -14.42
C GLN A 188 10.10 -11.69 -13.03
N ASP A 189 10.71 -10.51 -12.89
CA ASP A 189 11.28 -10.03 -11.62
C ASP A 189 10.27 -9.24 -10.79
N LEU A 190 9.00 -9.20 -11.21
CA LEU A 190 7.95 -8.35 -10.62
C LEU A 190 7.85 -8.51 -9.10
N GLU A 191 8.04 -9.72 -8.57
CA GLU A 191 8.04 -10.01 -7.12
C GLU A 191 9.07 -9.15 -6.34
N THR A 192 10.23 -8.87 -6.95
CA THR A 192 11.32 -8.08 -6.33
C THR A 192 11.00 -6.58 -6.27
N LEU A 193 9.96 -6.15 -6.98
CA LEU A 193 9.59 -4.75 -7.15
C LEU A 193 8.61 -4.24 -6.11
N ARG A 194 8.25 -5.06 -5.11
CA ARG A 194 7.45 -4.61 -3.96
C ARG A 194 8.09 -3.37 -3.32
N SER A 195 7.26 -2.37 -3.05
CA SER A 195 7.65 -1.06 -2.53
C SER A 195 6.74 -0.61 -1.38
N PHE A 196 7.08 0.51 -0.73
CA PHE A 196 6.21 1.14 0.27
C PHE A 196 4.80 1.39 -0.29
N GLU A 197 4.73 1.91 -1.52
CA GLU A 197 3.48 2.25 -2.20
C GLU A 197 2.61 1.02 -2.44
N HIS A 198 3.23 -0.08 -2.89
CA HIS A 198 2.51 -1.35 -3.07
C HIS A 198 1.90 -1.84 -1.76
N VAL A 199 2.67 -1.82 -0.66
CA VAL A 199 2.18 -2.24 0.66
C VAL A 199 1.06 -1.30 1.13
N ILE A 200 1.22 0.02 1.01
CA ILE A 200 0.15 0.96 1.39
C ILE A 200 -1.14 0.68 0.61
N VAL A 201 -1.04 0.50 -0.72
CA VAL A 201 -2.22 0.20 -1.54
C VAL A 201 -2.88 -1.10 -1.12
N HIS A 202 -2.10 -2.15 -0.85
CA HIS A 202 -2.58 -3.43 -0.33
C HIS A 202 -3.38 -3.23 0.97
N GLU A 203 -2.84 -2.53 1.95
CA GLU A 203 -3.54 -2.31 3.24
C GLU A 203 -4.78 -1.42 3.11
N LEU A 204 -4.74 -0.41 2.23
CA LEU A 204 -5.92 0.43 1.97
C LEU A 204 -7.09 -0.38 1.40
N LEU A 205 -6.83 -1.46 0.67
CA LEU A 205 -7.87 -2.33 0.13
C LEU A 205 -8.58 -3.15 1.20
N HIS A 206 -7.96 -3.42 2.35
CA HIS A 206 -8.63 -4.09 3.47
C HIS A 206 -9.59 -3.19 4.24
N CYS A 207 -9.51 -1.87 4.03
CA CYS A 207 -10.33 -0.90 4.73
C CYS A 207 -11.71 -0.75 4.07
N ASP A 208 -12.78 -1.24 4.71
CA ASP A 208 -14.15 -1.13 4.17
C ASP A 208 -14.60 0.33 3.99
N VAL A 209 -14.01 1.28 4.73
CA VAL A 209 -14.24 2.71 4.53
C VAL A 209 -13.77 3.19 3.15
N VAL A 210 -12.73 2.54 2.60
CA VAL A 210 -12.20 2.76 1.25
C VAL A 210 -13.06 2.02 0.24
N THR A 211 -13.15 0.70 0.37
CA THR A 211 -13.66 -0.20 -0.69
C THR A 211 -15.16 -0.42 -0.64
N GLY A 212 -15.80 -0.11 0.49
CA GLY A 212 -17.12 -0.60 0.86
C GLY A 212 -17.07 -2.04 1.37
N SER A 213 -18.17 -2.49 1.99
CA SER A 213 -18.27 -3.81 2.62
C SER A 213 -18.66 -4.96 1.66
N ASN A 214 -18.92 -4.66 0.38
CA ASN A 214 -19.33 -5.66 -0.60
C ASN A 214 -18.77 -5.36 -2.01
N PRO A 215 -17.81 -6.17 -2.51
CA PRO A 215 -17.20 -7.33 -1.84
C PRO A 215 -16.31 -6.90 -0.67
N LYS A 216 -16.18 -7.78 0.34
CA LYS A 216 -15.14 -7.64 1.36
C LYS A 216 -13.82 -8.07 0.74
N ILE A 217 -12.80 -7.20 0.81
CA ILE A 217 -11.47 -7.51 0.29
C ILE A 217 -10.57 -7.98 1.44
N ILE A 218 -9.99 -9.16 1.26
CA ILE A 218 -9.19 -9.86 2.26
C ILE A 218 -7.94 -10.45 1.60
N ASP A 219 -7.05 -11.00 2.41
CA ASP A 219 -6.01 -11.90 1.92
C ASP A 219 -6.64 -13.25 1.63
N LYS A 220 -6.82 -13.56 0.34
CA LYS A 220 -7.42 -14.83 -0.07
C LYS A 220 -6.41 -15.96 0.10
N LYS A 221 -6.94 -17.12 0.44
CA LYS A 221 -6.24 -18.41 0.33
C LYS A 221 -6.83 -19.22 -0.81
N ALA A 222 -6.00 -20.02 -1.46
CA ALA A 222 -6.42 -20.92 -2.52
C ALA A 222 -5.44 -22.08 -2.69
N VAL A 223 -5.92 -23.19 -3.25
CA VAL A 223 -5.07 -24.22 -3.84
C VAL A 223 -4.77 -23.81 -5.28
N LEU A 224 -3.49 -23.77 -5.63
CA LEU A 224 -3.02 -23.30 -6.93
C LEU A 224 -2.27 -24.43 -7.66
N PRO A 225 -2.34 -24.56 -8.99
CA PRO A 225 -1.59 -25.58 -9.75
C PRO A 225 -0.11 -25.80 -9.33
N SER A 226 0.65 -24.73 -9.10
CA SER A 226 2.07 -24.77 -8.69
C SER A 226 2.25 -24.92 -7.18
N TRP A 227 1.18 -24.81 -6.39
CA TRP A 227 1.15 -24.98 -4.94
C TRP A 227 0.00 -25.92 -4.55
N PRO A 228 0.26 -27.24 -4.49
CA PRO A 228 -0.79 -28.26 -4.34
C PRO A 228 -1.44 -28.30 -2.94
N THR A 229 -1.08 -27.37 -2.06
CA THR A 229 -1.69 -27.13 -0.75
C THR A 229 -2.29 -25.73 -0.72
N GLU A 230 -3.24 -25.48 0.19
CA GLU A 230 -3.77 -24.14 0.37
C GLU A 230 -2.64 -23.17 0.76
N VAL A 231 -2.53 -22.07 0.02
CA VAL A 231 -1.53 -21.01 0.24
C VAL A 231 -2.21 -19.65 0.21
N ASP A 232 -1.59 -18.67 0.87
CA ASP A 232 -1.96 -17.27 0.69
C ASP A 232 -1.70 -16.84 -0.75
N VAL A 233 -2.71 -16.23 -1.38
CA VAL A 233 -2.63 -15.60 -2.69
C VAL A 233 -1.93 -14.26 -2.55
N TYR A 234 -0.65 -14.34 -2.24
CA TYR A 234 0.23 -13.22 -1.94
C TYR A 234 1.53 -13.35 -2.74
N GLY A 235 1.99 -12.25 -3.32
CA GLY A 235 3.04 -12.20 -4.32
C GLY A 235 2.51 -12.26 -5.75
N ALA A 236 3.26 -11.68 -6.67
CA ALA A 236 2.92 -11.52 -8.08
C ALA A 236 2.64 -12.88 -8.74
N SER A 237 3.48 -13.89 -8.48
CA SER A 237 3.31 -15.21 -9.09
C SER A 237 2.01 -15.90 -8.66
N ARG A 238 1.70 -15.89 -7.36
CA ARG A 238 0.48 -16.51 -6.84
C ARG A 238 -0.77 -15.74 -7.22
N CYS A 239 -0.72 -14.40 -7.19
CA CYS A 239 -1.82 -13.55 -7.65
C CYS A 239 -2.15 -13.78 -9.12
N SER A 240 -1.12 -13.88 -9.97
CA SER A 240 -1.31 -14.18 -11.39
C SER A 240 -1.89 -15.58 -11.60
N GLU A 241 -1.33 -16.59 -10.94
CA GLU A 241 -1.85 -17.95 -11.02
C GLU A 241 -3.30 -18.08 -10.54
N TYR A 242 -3.66 -17.40 -9.46
CA TYR A 242 -5.02 -17.35 -8.96
C TYR A 242 -5.99 -16.69 -9.95
N ALA A 243 -5.56 -15.62 -10.64
CA ALA A 243 -6.38 -14.99 -11.68
C ALA A 243 -6.64 -15.91 -12.87
N TRP A 244 -5.66 -16.73 -13.22
CA TRP A 244 -5.69 -17.68 -14.34
C TRP A 244 -6.25 -19.06 -13.97
N LEU A 245 -6.72 -19.26 -12.73
CA LEU A 245 -7.09 -20.57 -12.19
C LEU A 245 -8.13 -21.34 -13.02
N TYR A 246 -9.01 -20.64 -13.75
CA TYR A 246 -10.06 -21.23 -14.59
C TYR A 246 -9.92 -20.90 -16.08
N ALA A 247 -8.72 -20.48 -16.51
CA ALA A 247 -8.44 -20.11 -17.89
C ALA A 247 -8.57 -21.31 -18.86
N ASP A 248 -8.25 -22.52 -18.41
CA ASP A 248 -8.44 -23.79 -19.14
C ASP A 248 -9.91 -24.02 -19.53
N LYS A 249 -10.82 -23.59 -18.66
CA LYS A 249 -12.28 -23.62 -18.87
C LYS A 249 -12.79 -22.38 -19.61
N GLN A 250 -11.90 -21.47 -19.99
CA GLN A 250 -12.20 -20.18 -20.61
C GLN A 250 -13.17 -19.35 -19.77
N LYS A 251 -12.92 -19.27 -18.45
CA LYS A 251 -13.71 -18.51 -17.47
C LYS A 251 -12.83 -17.57 -16.64
N ALA A 252 -13.34 -16.39 -16.32
CA ALA A 252 -12.71 -15.50 -15.35
C ALA A 252 -12.84 -16.06 -13.93
N ASN A 253 -11.79 -15.91 -13.11
CA ASN A 253 -11.92 -16.08 -11.68
C ASN A 253 -12.42 -14.79 -11.01
N PHE A 254 -13.75 -14.64 -10.89
CA PHE A 254 -14.32 -13.44 -10.26
C PHE A 254 -14.01 -13.31 -8.76
N MET A 255 -13.47 -14.33 -8.10
CA MET A 255 -13.07 -14.24 -6.70
C MET A 255 -11.80 -13.41 -6.51
N VAL A 256 -11.06 -13.11 -7.59
CA VAL A 256 -9.93 -12.18 -7.61
C VAL A 256 -10.31 -10.80 -7.08
N LYS A 257 -11.54 -10.32 -7.33
CA LYS A 257 -12.00 -9.01 -6.84
C LYS A 257 -12.07 -8.89 -5.31
N GLU A 258 -11.90 -10.00 -4.61
CA GLU A 258 -11.88 -10.09 -3.14
C GLU A 258 -10.45 -10.19 -2.58
N ASN A 259 -9.41 -10.24 -3.42
CA ASN A 259 -8.01 -10.36 -2.98
C ASN A 259 -7.29 -9.01 -3.07
N ALA A 260 -6.78 -8.48 -1.95
CA ALA A 260 -6.08 -7.20 -1.94
C ALA A 260 -4.82 -7.20 -2.82
N ASP A 261 -4.03 -8.28 -2.75
CA ASP A 261 -2.73 -8.31 -3.42
C ASP A 261 -2.84 -8.35 -4.95
N ASN A 262 -3.94 -8.89 -5.51
CA ASN A 262 -4.21 -8.83 -6.95
C ASN A 262 -4.36 -7.38 -7.46
N TYR A 263 -5.00 -6.49 -6.69
CA TYR A 263 -5.09 -5.08 -7.05
C TYR A 263 -3.74 -4.38 -6.89
N ALA A 264 -3.02 -4.62 -5.78
CA ALA A 264 -1.71 -4.01 -5.54
C ALA A 264 -0.74 -4.36 -6.68
N TRP A 265 -0.69 -5.63 -7.10
CA TRP A 265 0.12 -6.05 -8.25
C TRP A 265 -0.38 -5.54 -9.59
N PHE A 266 -1.69 -5.41 -9.80
CA PHE A 266 -2.24 -4.75 -10.99
C PHE A 266 -1.66 -3.34 -11.16
N TYR A 267 -1.63 -2.55 -10.08
CA TYR A 267 -1.08 -1.20 -10.13
C TYR A 267 0.44 -1.22 -10.33
N THR A 268 1.16 -2.02 -9.54
CA THR A 268 2.63 -2.11 -9.63
C THR A 268 3.09 -2.55 -11.02
N ASN A 269 2.44 -3.56 -11.60
CA ASN A 269 2.76 -4.03 -12.95
C ASN A 269 2.54 -2.93 -13.99
N ASN A 270 1.39 -2.27 -13.97
CA ASN A 270 1.09 -1.24 -14.96
C ASN A 270 2.01 -0.01 -14.82
N TRP A 271 2.44 0.34 -13.61
CA TRP A 271 3.44 1.38 -13.41
C TRP A 271 4.77 1.03 -14.09
N PHE A 272 5.33 -0.15 -13.79
CA PHE A 272 6.61 -0.56 -14.38
C PHE A 272 6.52 -0.87 -15.87
N ASN A 273 5.38 -1.39 -16.33
CA ASN A 273 5.14 -1.61 -17.75
C ASN A 273 5.24 -0.29 -18.53
N ASP A 274 4.64 0.79 -18.00
CA ASP A 274 4.69 2.11 -18.62
C ASP A 274 6.10 2.74 -18.47
N GLU A 275 6.66 2.73 -17.26
CA GLU A 275 7.95 3.36 -16.93
C GLU A 275 9.11 2.73 -17.71
N TRP A 276 9.14 1.41 -17.83
CA TRP A 276 10.21 0.68 -18.49
C TRP A 276 9.88 0.22 -19.90
N LYS A 277 8.67 0.55 -20.38
CA LYS A 277 8.18 0.19 -21.71
C LYS A 277 8.26 -1.31 -21.96
N TRP A 278 7.80 -2.10 -21.00
CA TRP A 278 7.70 -3.55 -21.20
C TRP A 278 6.74 -3.82 -22.37
N HIS A 279 7.17 -4.68 -23.29
CA HIS A 279 6.33 -5.22 -24.37
C HIS A 279 5.58 -6.47 -23.90
N ASP A 280 5.22 -6.50 -22.63
CA ASP A 280 4.50 -7.59 -21.98
C ASP A 280 3.00 -7.28 -22.00
N ASP A 281 2.19 -8.25 -22.36
CA ASP A 281 0.73 -8.13 -22.42
C ASP A 281 0.04 -8.79 -21.21
N GLY A 282 0.82 -9.20 -20.21
CA GLY A 282 0.36 -9.88 -19.01
C GLY A 282 -0.04 -11.34 -19.19
N GLU A 283 0.20 -11.96 -20.35
CA GLU A 283 -0.04 -13.38 -20.52
C GLU A 283 0.88 -14.22 -19.63
N ARG A 284 0.30 -15.27 -19.03
CA ARG A 284 1.08 -16.28 -18.32
C ARG A 284 1.77 -17.17 -19.36
N ARG A 285 3.09 -17.04 -19.48
CA ARG A 285 3.95 -17.96 -20.25
C ARG A 285 4.31 -19.19 -19.44
#